data_AF-A0A5R8KCB4-F1
#
_entry.id   AF-A0A5R8KCB4-F1
#
_cell.length_a   1.000
_cell.length_b   1.000
_cell.length_c   1.000
_cell.angle_alpha   90.00
_cell.angle_beta   90.00
_cell.angle_gamma   90.00
#
_symmetry.space_group_name_H-M   'P 1'
#
loop_
_entity.id
_entity.type
_entity.pdbx_description
1 polymer ?
#
loop_
_entity_poly.entity_id
_entity_poly.type
_entity_poly.pdbx_seq_one_letter_code
_entity_poly.pdbx_strand_id
1 'polypeptide(L)'
;MKKLCVIITLLCGANLLLADSPFQRELKQLHEQHEKAVAAAVDPVNRRHQAALEQLLRRATQSNDLQTAVQIQEALAALGVVQGMDAGSVIGKWTFRPASRPPVDRELKPDGTVTKEGGGTGTWKIEGNTLKIRYPDGSTDFKLPVRNGKLIGRGHSGDKIIAERK
;
A
#
# COMPACT_ATOMS: atom_id res chain seq x y z
N MET A 1 -5.15 50.02 50.37
CA MET A 1 -6.58 50.28 50.11
C MET A 1 -6.76 50.66 48.66
N LYS A 2 -7.81 50.12 48.01
CA LYS A 2 -8.23 50.30 46.59
C LYS A 2 -7.40 49.48 45.59
N LYS A 3 -7.95 48.71 44.65
CA LYS A 3 -9.24 48.04 44.35
C LYS A 3 -9.04 47.55 42.90
N LEU A 4 -9.35 46.28 42.60
CA LEU A 4 -9.89 45.74 41.32
C LEU A 4 -9.13 46.07 40.00
N CYS A 5 -9.09 45.25 38.96
CA CYS A 5 -9.97 44.16 38.57
C CYS A 5 -9.22 43.22 37.62
N VAL A 6 -9.45 41.94 37.86
CA VAL A 6 -9.24 40.80 36.97
C VAL A 6 -9.85 41.05 35.61
N ILE A 7 -9.08 40.88 34.53
CA ILE A 7 -9.61 40.41 33.23
C ILE A 7 -8.61 39.38 32.69
N ILE A 8 -8.80 38.13 33.11
CA ILE A 8 -8.24 36.95 32.47
C ILE A 8 -9.13 36.70 31.24
N THR A 9 -8.71 37.16 30.07
CA THR A 9 -9.42 36.86 28.82
C THR A 9 -9.07 35.44 28.39
N LEU A 10 -9.91 34.54 28.87
CA LEU A 10 -10.09 33.17 28.42
C LEU A 10 -10.42 33.16 26.91
N LEU A 11 -9.43 32.84 26.08
CA LEU A 11 -9.65 32.46 24.68
C LEU A 11 -9.22 30.99 24.48
N CYS A 12 -9.82 30.10 25.28
CA CYS A 12 -9.89 28.67 24.94
C CYS A 12 -10.89 28.49 23.81
N GLY A 13 -10.51 28.93 22.60
CA GLY A 13 -11.13 28.47 21.37
C GLY A 13 -10.79 26.99 21.23
N ALA A 14 -11.71 26.13 21.65
CA ALA A 14 -11.64 24.70 21.49
C ALA A 14 -11.49 24.37 20.00
N ASN A 15 -10.25 24.15 19.57
CA ASN A 15 -10.03 23.19 18.49
C ASN A 15 -10.53 21.87 19.04
N LEU A 16 -11.79 21.54 18.76
CA LEU A 16 -12.29 20.18 18.77
C LEU A 16 -11.38 19.41 17.81
N LEU A 17 -10.28 18.91 18.37
CA LEU A 17 -9.62 17.73 17.85
C LEU A 17 -10.76 16.73 17.68
N LEU A 18 -11.07 16.38 16.43
CA LEU A 18 -11.83 15.20 16.08
C LEU A 18 -11.00 14.01 16.58
N ALA A 19 -11.04 13.78 17.89
CA ALA A 19 -10.58 12.57 18.51
C ALA A 19 -11.53 11.50 17.98
N ASP A 20 -11.00 10.65 17.11
CA ASP A 20 -11.70 9.50 16.56
C ASP A 20 -12.38 8.79 17.74
N SER A 21 -13.71 8.69 17.68
CA SER A 21 -14.49 8.12 18.77
C SER A 21 -13.96 6.74 19.11
N PRO A 22 -14.05 6.28 20.38
CA PRO A 22 -13.63 4.91 20.73
C PRO A 22 -14.24 3.87 19.78
N PHE A 23 -15.48 4.07 19.34
CA PHE A 23 -16.16 3.23 18.35
C PHE A 23 -15.55 3.29 16.94
N GLN A 24 -15.10 4.44 16.46
CA GLN A 24 -14.41 4.54 15.16
C GLN A 24 -13.08 3.80 15.18
N ARG A 25 -12.34 3.87 16.30
CA ARG A 25 -11.08 3.12 16.47
C ARG A 25 -11.33 1.61 16.51
N GLU A 26 -12.33 1.15 17.24
CA GLU A 26 -12.71 -0.26 17.28
C GLU A 26 -13.19 -0.77 15.92
N LEU A 27 -14.01 0.01 15.20
CA LEU A 27 -14.48 -0.33 13.86
C LEU A 27 -13.31 -0.43 12.86
N LYS A 28 -12.37 0.52 12.92
CA LYS A 28 -11.14 0.48 12.11
C LYS A 28 -10.32 -0.78 12.43
N GLN A 29 -10.12 -1.09 13.71
CA GLN A 29 -9.38 -2.29 14.12
C GLN A 29 -10.06 -3.58 13.65
N LEU A 30 -11.39 -3.66 13.78
CA LEU A 30 -12.15 -4.82 13.34
C LEU A 30 -12.05 -5.01 11.83
N HIS A 31 -12.09 -3.92 11.07
CA HIS A 31 -11.91 -3.93 9.63
C HIS A 31 -10.51 -4.43 9.24
N GLU A 32 -9.46 -3.88 9.86
CA GLU A 32 -8.07 -4.31 9.63
C GLU A 32 -7.86 -5.79 9.99
N GLN A 33 -8.45 -6.27 11.08
CA GLN A 33 -8.40 -7.68 11.47
C GLN A 33 -9.10 -8.58 10.46
N HIS A 34 -10.28 -8.17 9.99
CA HIS A 34 -11.03 -8.90 8.97
C HIS A 34 -10.25 -8.96 7.65
N GLU A 35 -9.77 -7.83 7.15
CA GLU A 35 -8.96 -7.80 5.92
C GLU A 35 -7.72 -8.66 6.04
N LYS A 36 -7.01 -8.58 7.17
CA LYS A 36 -5.83 -9.41 7.44
C LYS A 36 -6.19 -10.91 7.47
N ALA A 37 -7.31 -11.28 8.09
CA ALA A 37 -7.76 -12.66 8.16
C ALA A 37 -8.16 -13.20 6.78
N VAL A 38 -8.86 -12.40 5.98
CA VAL A 38 -9.23 -12.75 4.60
C VAL A 38 -7.98 -12.92 3.74
N ALA A 39 -7.05 -11.96 3.78
CA ALA A 39 -5.79 -12.05 3.04
C ALA A 39 -4.98 -13.29 3.46
N ALA A 40 -4.84 -13.53 4.77
CA ALA A 40 -4.13 -14.69 5.30
C ALA A 40 -4.77 -16.03 4.87
N ALA A 41 -6.09 -16.08 4.69
CA ALA A 41 -6.80 -17.26 4.22
C ALA A 41 -6.68 -17.47 2.70
N VAL A 42 -6.74 -16.39 1.92
CA VAL A 42 -6.77 -16.43 0.45
C VAL A 42 -5.36 -16.54 -0.15
N ASP A 43 -4.35 -15.91 0.45
CA ASP A 43 -2.97 -15.90 -0.06
C ASP A 43 -2.37 -17.30 -0.29
N PRO A 44 -2.51 -18.27 0.63
CA PRO A 44 -2.04 -19.63 0.38
C PRO A 44 -2.76 -20.31 -0.79
N VAL A 45 -4.05 -20.03 -0.97
CA VAL A 45 -4.87 -20.59 -2.06
C VAL A 45 -4.40 -20.03 -3.41
N ASN A 46 -4.27 -18.70 -3.50
CA ASN A 46 -3.81 -18.04 -4.71
C ASN A 46 -2.38 -18.47 -5.09
N ARG A 47 -1.47 -18.61 -4.11
CA ARG A 47 -0.10 -19.12 -4.35
C ARG A 47 -0.11 -20.55 -4.89
N ARG A 48 -0.93 -21.45 -4.33
CA ARG A 48 -1.08 -22.82 -4.84
C ARG A 48 -1.63 -22.83 -6.26
N HIS A 49 -2.62 -21.99 -6.53
CA HIS A 49 -3.21 -21.87 -7.86
C HIS A 49 -2.20 -21.34 -8.89
N GLN A 50 -1.45 -20.29 -8.55
CA GLN A 50 -0.38 -19.76 -9.39
C GLN A 50 0.68 -20.84 -9.69
N ALA A 51 1.17 -21.56 -8.67
CA ALA A 51 2.16 -22.62 -8.86
C ALA A 51 1.65 -23.74 -9.78
N ALA A 52 0.36 -24.10 -9.66
CA ALA A 52 -0.27 -25.08 -10.54
C ALA A 52 -0.36 -24.58 -11.98
N LEU A 53 -0.74 -23.33 -12.20
CA LEU A 53 -0.79 -22.73 -13.54
C LEU A 53 0.61 -22.61 -14.16
N GLU A 54 1.64 -22.22 -13.41
CA GLU A 54 3.02 -22.20 -13.90
C GLU A 54 3.51 -23.59 -14.30
N GLN A 55 3.13 -24.63 -13.55
CA GLN A 55 3.42 -26.02 -13.90
C GLN A 55 2.69 -26.46 -15.17
N LEU A 56 1.42 -26.06 -15.34
CA LEU A 56 0.66 -26.32 -16.56
C LEU A 56 1.28 -25.60 -17.76
N LEU A 57 1.70 -24.34 -17.59
CA LEU A 57 2.37 -23.57 -18.64
C LEU A 57 3.64 -24.28 -19.12
N ARG A 58 4.47 -24.76 -18.19
CA ARG A 58 5.69 -25.52 -18.54
C ARG A 58 5.37 -26.78 -19.33
N ARG A 59 4.30 -27.49 -18.99
CA ARG A 59 3.87 -28.69 -19.71
C ARG A 59 3.35 -28.36 -21.11
N ALA A 60 2.50 -27.34 -21.23
CA ALA A 60 1.94 -26.88 -22.49
C ALA A 60 3.03 -26.39 -23.46
N THR A 61 4.04 -25.68 -22.97
CA THR A 61 5.18 -25.24 -23.81
C THR A 61 6.06 -26.41 -24.23
N GLN A 62 6.30 -27.39 -23.34
CA GLN A 62 7.05 -28.61 -23.67
C GLN A 62 6.34 -29.48 -24.72
N SER A 63 5.01 -29.51 -24.72
CA SER A 63 4.21 -30.24 -25.71
C SER A 63 3.91 -29.44 -26.98
N ASN A 64 4.49 -28.24 -27.14
CA ASN A 64 4.18 -27.28 -28.22
C ASN A 64 2.70 -26.92 -28.35
N ASP A 65 1.94 -27.00 -27.25
CA ASP A 65 0.55 -26.54 -27.19
C ASP A 65 0.51 -25.03 -26.90
N LEU A 66 0.81 -24.25 -27.93
CA LEU A 66 0.95 -22.80 -27.83
C LEU A 66 -0.38 -22.11 -27.49
N GLN A 67 -1.50 -22.64 -27.97
CA GLN A 67 -2.82 -22.04 -27.70
C GLN A 67 -3.17 -22.17 -26.22
N THR A 68 -2.99 -23.36 -25.63
CA THR A 68 -3.22 -23.55 -24.20
C THR A 68 -2.19 -22.79 -23.37
N ALA A 69 -0.93 -22.69 -23.80
CA ALA A 69 0.07 -21.88 -23.13
C ALA A 69 -0.34 -20.40 -23.02
N VAL A 70 -0.91 -19.81 -24.08
CA VAL A 70 -1.42 -18.42 -24.05
C VAL A 70 -2.57 -18.27 -23.06
N GLN A 71 -3.54 -19.18 -23.06
CA GLN A 71 -4.67 -19.13 -22.12
C GLN A 71 -4.21 -19.22 -20.65
N ILE A 72 -3.23 -20.08 -20.37
CA ILE A 72 -2.65 -20.20 -19.03
C ILE A 72 -1.90 -18.92 -18.64
N GLN A 73 -1.21 -18.29 -19.59
CA GLN A 73 -0.51 -17.03 -19.36
C GLN A 73 -1.48 -15.88 -19.06
N GLU A 74 -2.64 -15.85 -19.71
CA GLU A 74 -3.73 -14.90 -19.41
C GLU A 74 -4.31 -15.14 -18.01
N ALA A 75 -4.53 -16.40 -17.63
CA ALA A 75 -5.00 -16.76 -16.28
C ALA A 75 -3.99 -16.35 -15.19
N LEU A 76 -2.69 -16.57 -15.43
CA LEU A 76 -1.61 -16.10 -14.55
C LEU A 76 -1.57 -14.57 -14.44
N ALA A 77 -1.76 -13.87 -15.57
CA ALA A 77 -1.82 -12.42 -15.57
C ALA A 77 -3.04 -11.90 -14.79
N ALA A 78 -4.20 -12.53 -14.92
CA ALA A 78 -5.40 -12.18 -14.17
C ALA A 78 -5.21 -12.39 -12.66
N LEU A 79 -4.58 -13.50 -12.23
CA LEU A 79 -4.24 -13.71 -10.81
C LEU A 79 -3.24 -12.68 -10.30
N GLY A 80 -2.19 -12.38 -11.07
CA GLY A 80 -1.21 -11.34 -10.70
C GLY A 80 -1.82 -9.93 -10.64
N VAL A 81 -2.88 -9.67 -11.40
CA VAL A 81 -3.68 -8.44 -11.32
C VAL A 81 -4.48 -8.41 -10.02
N VAL A 82 -5.18 -9.49 -9.68
CA VAL A 82 -5.99 -9.58 -8.46
C VAL A 82 -5.12 -9.51 -7.20
N GLN A 83 -4.03 -10.26 -7.15
CA GLN A 83 -3.09 -10.28 -6.02
C GLN A 83 -2.21 -9.04 -5.90
N GLY A 84 -2.14 -8.20 -6.93
CA GLY A 84 -1.33 -6.98 -6.89
C GLY A 84 -2.14 -5.72 -6.64
N MET A 85 -3.47 -5.83 -6.53
CA MET A 85 -4.39 -4.72 -6.29
C MET A 85 -4.80 -4.56 -4.82
N ASP A 86 -4.58 -5.58 -3.98
CA ASP A 86 -4.97 -5.55 -2.57
C ASP A 86 -3.92 -4.88 -1.67
N ALA A 87 -4.36 -4.51 -0.46
CA ALA A 87 -3.52 -3.90 0.57
C ALA A 87 -2.35 -4.81 1.01
N GLY A 88 -2.56 -6.13 1.08
CA GLY A 88 -1.53 -7.12 1.43
C GLY A 88 -0.35 -7.08 0.46
N SER A 89 -0.63 -6.89 -0.82
CA SER A 89 0.36 -6.86 -1.90
C SER A 89 1.36 -5.70 -1.82
N VAL A 90 0.99 -4.59 -1.17
CA VAL A 90 1.83 -3.39 -1.04
C VAL A 90 2.50 -3.27 0.33
N ILE A 91 2.00 -3.98 1.34
CA ILE A 91 2.59 -4.03 2.68
C ILE A 91 3.99 -4.67 2.62
N GLY A 92 4.92 -4.10 3.38
CA GLY A 92 6.29 -4.59 3.53
C GLY A 92 7.35 -3.51 3.30
N LYS A 93 8.60 -3.95 3.20
CA LYS A 93 9.77 -3.09 2.98
C LYS A 93 10.10 -2.99 1.49
N TRP A 94 10.44 -1.78 1.08
CA TRP A 94 10.65 -1.41 -0.31
C TRP A 94 11.79 -0.41 -0.41
N THR A 95 12.64 -0.56 -1.43
CA THR A 95 13.66 0.43 -1.79
C THR A 95 13.11 1.30 -2.91
N PHE A 96 12.87 2.59 -2.62
CA PHE A 96 12.37 3.56 -3.59
C PHE A 96 13.53 4.22 -4.31
N ARG A 97 13.58 4.12 -5.64
CA ARG A 97 14.62 4.67 -6.51
C ARG A 97 14.06 5.82 -7.36
N PRO A 98 14.03 7.07 -6.84
CA PRO A 98 13.76 8.24 -7.66
C PRO A 98 14.94 8.51 -8.62
N ALA A 99 14.66 9.01 -9.82
CA ALA A 99 15.72 9.30 -10.80
C ALA A 99 16.67 10.44 -10.36
N SER A 100 16.17 11.39 -9.58
CA SER A 100 16.85 12.62 -9.19
C SER A 100 17.52 12.58 -7.81
N ARG A 101 17.36 11.49 -7.03
CA ARG A 101 17.83 11.40 -5.63
C ARG A 101 18.34 10.00 -5.31
N PRO A 102 19.13 9.84 -4.22
CA PRO A 102 19.54 8.50 -3.77
C PRO A 102 18.33 7.60 -3.46
N PRO A 103 18.49 6.27 -3.57
CA PRO A 103 17.50 5.32 -3.12
C PRO A 103 17.18 5.52 -1.63
N VAL A 104 15.91 5.32 -1.26
CA VAL A 104 15.46 5.41 0.13
C VAL A 104 14.57 4.24 0.46
N ASP A 105 14.87 3.56 1.56
CA ASP A 105 14.03 2.47 2.03
C ASP A 105 12.81 3.01 2.76
N ARG A 106 11.69 2.33 2.53
CA ARG A 106 10.40 2.64 3.12
C ARG A 106 9.69 1.37 3.53
N GLU A 107 8.92 1.45 4.60
CA GLU A 107 8.07 0.37 5.05
C GLU A 107 6.61 0.82 5.05
N LEU A 108 5.79 0.15 4.23
CA LEU A 108 4.34 0.28 4.22
C LEU A 108 3.77 -0.70 5.23
N LYS A 109 3.12 -0.17 6.27
CA LYS A 109 2.57 -0.96 7.38
C LYS A 109 1.07 -1.22 7.19
N PRO A 110 0.54 -2.32 7.75
CA PRO A 110 -0.88 -2.68 7.62
C PRO A 110 -1.88 -1.62 8.12
N ASP A 111 -1.47 -0.76 9.05
CA ASP A 111 -2.30 0.29 9.65
C ASP A 111 -2.50 1.53 8.75
N GLY A 112 -2.04 1.45 7.49
CA GLY A 112 -2.07 2.55 6.53
C GLY A 112 -0.95 3.57 6.72
N THR A 113 0.04 3.32 7.57
CA THR A 113 1.19 4.20 7.75
C THR A 113 2.37 3.78 6.88
N VAL A 114 3.18 4.74 6.45
CA VAL A 114 4.46 4.51 5.79
C VAL A 114 5.56 5.19 6.57
N THR A 115 6.67 4.49 6.75
CA THR A 115 7.87 5.05 7.41
C THR A 115 9.01 5.13 6.42
N LYS A 116 9.82 6.19 6.54
CA LYS A 116 11.01 6.42 5.72
C LYS A 116 12.26 6.23 6.58
N GLU A 117 13.23 5.48 6.07
CA GLU A 117 14.54 5.38 6.72
C GLU A 117 15.21 6.76 6.76
N GLY A 118 15.71 7.17 7.93
CA GLY A 118 16.23 8.53 8.18
C GLY A 118 15.18 9.54 8.65
N GLY A 119 13.94 9.12 8.90
CA GLY A 119 12.89 9.94 9.52
C GLY A 119 11.79 10.39 8.56
N GLY A 120 10.59 10.59 9.12
CA GLY A 120 9.38 10.98 8.39
C GLY A 120 8.35 9.85 8.32
N THR A 121 7.12 10.18 8.72
CA THR A 121 5.96 9.28 8.66
C THR A 121 4.93 9.88 7.72
N GLY A 122 4.34 9.03 6.89
CA GLY A 122 3.22 9.37 6.03
C GLY A 122 2.10 8.35 6.16
N THR A 123 1.10 8.49 5.29
CA THR A 123 0.00 7.54 5.14
C THR A 123 -0.02 6.98 3.72
N TRP A 124 -0.59 5.79 3.56
CA TRP A 124 -0.84 5.21 2.25
C TRP A 124 -2.26 4.65 2.18
N LYS A 125 -2.81 4.60 0.97
CA LYS A 125 -4.08 3.94 0.65
C LYS A 125 -4.11 3.52 -0.81
N ILE A 126 -5.00 2.60 -1.14
CA ILE A 126 -5.28 2.19 -2.51
C ILE A 126 -6.58 2.86 -2.95
N GLU A 127 -6.55 3.54 -4.09
CA GLU A 127 -7.73 4.11 -4.74
C GLU A 127 -7.82 3.58 -6.17
N GLY A 128 -8.80 2.70 -6.43
CA GLY A 128 -8.88 1.98 -7.69
C GLY A 128 -7.60 1.20 -7.96
N ASN A 129 -6.94 1.50 -9.08
CA ASN A 129 -5.69 0.84 -9.48
C ASN A 129 -4.43 1.67 -9.18
N THR A 130 -4.51 2.54 -8.15
CA THR A 130 -3.41 3.43 -7.75
C THR A 130 -3.13 3.31 -6.26
N LEU A 131 -1.90 2.98 -5.89
CA LEU A 131 -1.39 3.14 -4.54
C LEU A 131 -0.96 4.61 -4.37
N LYS A 132 -1.60 5.31 -3.45
CA LYS A 132 -1.26 6.70 -3.10
C LYS A 132 -0.55 6.74 -1.77
N ILE A 133 0.64 7.32 -1.77
CA ILE A 133 1.44 7.55 -0.57
C ILE A 133 1.50 9.06 -0.33
N ARG A 134 1.14 9.51 0.87
CA ARG A 134 1.10 10.92 1.26
C ARG A 134 1.99 11.17 2.47
N TYR A 135 2.88 12.14 2.33
CA TYR A 135 3.67 12.73 3.40
C TYR A 135 3.27 14.19 3.59
N PRO A 136 3.67 14.84 4.70
CA PRO A 136 3.46 16.28 4.88
C PRO A 136 4.10 17.14 3.78
N ASP A 137 5.22 16.68 3.20
CA ASP A 137 6.01 17.39 2.19
C ASP A 137 5.65 17.02 0.73
N GLY A 138 4.70 16.10 0.52
CA GLY A 138 4.24 15.75 -0.81
C GLY A 138 3.59 14.36 -0.91
N SER A 139 3.10 14.04 -2.11
CA SER A 139 2.51 12.73 -2.42
C SER A 139 3.29 11.97 -3.48
N THR A 140 3.04 10.68 -3.58
CA THR A 140 3.59 9.80 -4.62
C THR A 140 2.54 8.76 -4.99
N ASP A 141 2.29 8.63 -6.28
CA ASP A 141 1.27 7.72 -6.80
C ASP A 141 1.95 6.60 -7.59
N PHE A 142 1.60 5.36 -7.30
CA PHE A 142 2.10 4.15 -7.96
C PHE A 142 0.98 3.44 -8.68
N LYS A 143 1.25 2.99 -9.90
CA LYS A 143 0.33 2.15 -10.65
C LYS A 143 0.34 0.74 -10.07
N LEU A 144 -0.84 0.21 -9.81
CA LEU A 144 -1.08 -1.19 -9.50
C LEU A 144 -1.45 -1.96 -10.79
N PRO A 145 -1.44 -3.30 -10.78
CA PRO A 145 -0.94 -4.18 -9.72
C PRO A 145 0.58 -4.04 -9.49
N VAL A 146 1.06 -4.49 -8.33
CA VAL A 146 2.50 -4.80 -8.14
C VAL A 146 2.92 -5.83 -9.21
N ARG A 147 3.99 -5.55 -9.98
CA ARG A 147 4.48 -6.47 -11.02
C ARG A 147 5.91 -6.86 -10.76
N ASN A 148 6.19 -8.16 -10.66
CA ASN A 148 7.54 -8.70 -10.43
C ASN A 148 8.24 -8.07 -9.21
N GLY A 149 7.49 -7.85 -8.12
CA GLY A 149 8.01 -7.19 -6.91
C GLY A 149 8.39 -5.72 -7.11
N LYS A 150 7.84 -5.06 -8.16
CA LYS A 150 8.09 -3.66 -8.46
C LYS A 150 6.79 -2.86 -8.50
N LEU A 151 6.88 -1.63 -8.02
CA LEU A 151 5.90 -0.57 -8.18
C LEU A 151 6.52 0.53 -9.03
N ILE A 152 5.77 1.01 -10.02
CA ILE A 152 6.19 2.11 -10.88
C ILE A 152 5.24 3.27 -10.66
N GLY A 153 5.79 4.41 -10.24
CA GLY A 153 5.03 5.57 -9.86
C GLY A 153 5.67 6.88 -10.27
N ARG A 154 5.01 7.97 -9.86
CA ARG A 154 5.53 9.34 -9.96
C ARG A 154 5.43 10.04 -8.62
N GLY A 155 6.51 10.70 -8.22
CA GLY A 155 6.54 11.59 -7.06
C GLY A 155 5.87 12.93 -7.33
N HIS A 156 5.69 13.73 -6.28
CA HIS A 156 5.11 15.07 -6.34
C HIS A 156 5.81 15.99 -7.36
N SER A 157 7.13 15.88 -7.49
CA SER A 157 7.94 16.63 -8.48
C SER A 157 7.76 16.16 -9.93
N GLY A 158 6.96 15.12 -10.18
CA GLY A 158 6.83 14.48 -11.48
C GLY A 158 7.91 13.44 -11.78
N ASP A 159 8.89 13.27 -10.89
CA ASP A 159 9.97 12.29 -11.04
C ASP A 159 9.42 10.86 -11.08
N LYS A 160 9.89 10.06 -12.04
CA LYS A 160 9.61 8.62 -12.07
C LYS A 160 10.28 7.96 -10.88
N ILE A 161 9.52 7.13 -10.17
CA ILE A 161 9.99 6.35 -9.03
C ILE A 161 9.72 4.88 -9.31
N ILE A 162 10.77 4.07 -9.15
CA ILE A 162 10.64 2.61 -9.14
C ILE A 162 10.88 2.17 -7.70
N ALA A 163 9.89 1.51 -7.10
CA ALA A 163 10.06 0.88 -5.80
C ALA A 163 10.19 -0.64 -5.99
N GLU A 164 11.23 -1.22 -5.41
CA GLU A 164 11.54 -2.64 -5.50
C GLU A 164 11.40 -3.28 -4.11
N ARG A 165 10.76 -4.44 -4.03
CA ARG A 165 10.57 -5.16 -2.77
C ARG A 165 11.93 -5.59 -2.21
N LYS A 166 12.12 -5.39 -0.90
CA LYS A 166 13.33 -5.77 -0.17
C LYS A 166 13.20 -7.18 0.43
#